data_AF-A0A7C5TAP3-F1
#
_entry.id   AF-A0A7C5TAP3-F1
#
_cell.length_a   1.000
_cell.length_b   1.000
_cell.length_c   1.000
_cell.angle_alpha   90.00
_cell.angle_beta   90.00
_cell.angle_gamma   90.00
#
_symmetry.space_group_name_H-M   'P 1'
#
loop_
_entity.id
_entity.type
_entity.pdbx_description
1 polymer ?
#
loop_
_entity_poly.entity_id
_entity_poly.type
_entity_poly.pdbx_seq_one_letter_code
_entity_poly.pdbx_strand_id
1 'polypeptide(L)'
;MERNIEETDNKVNTKSQNQNKEGFFGRLKTSIKDNFIVGLIFSGPILGTLYILFLLFSFFDRIFGQIYYKILGFNIPGAGLITLFVFIVLLGVFARTYFANFFLGAFERVVKKIPLVSSIYSTLKSVSDIFQKKRSLGRPVFVFFGQGYIPAFEISSDDKIASVIIPSTPNPTTGFVFLFPKKNLIYANISAEEFMKFFLSLGMYMLKVDLDELERMRLRASEGNSLEQKN
;
A
#
# COMPACT_ATOMS: atom_id res chain seq x y z
N MET A 1 -0.49 26.78 -74.95
CA MET A 1 -0.18 27.14 -73.55
C MET A 1 -1.03 26.39 -72.51
N GLU A 2 -1.99 25.54 -72.92
CA GLU A 2 -2.98 24.94 -71.99
C GLU A 2 -2.57 23.58 -71.37
N ARG A 3 -1.60 22.84 -71.94
CA ARG A 3 -1.20 21.51 -71.42
C ARG A 3 -0.38 21.53 -70.12
N ASN A 4 0.15 22.66 -69.70
CA ASN A 4 0.98 22.75 -68.48
C ASN A 4 0.17 23.08 -67.21
N ILE A 5 -1.11 23.46 -67.35
CA ILE A 5 -1.95 23.84 -66.20
C ILE A 5 -2.61 22.59 -65.58
N GLU A 6 -3.10 21.65 -66.39
CA GLU A 6 -3.72 20.39 -65.90
C GLU A 6 -2.75 19.46 -65.15
N GLU A 7 -1.47 19.38 -65.57
CA GLU A 7 -0.47 18.53 -64.88
C GLU A 7 -0.09 19.08 -63.50
N THR A 8 -0.17 20.40 -63.33
CA THR A 8 0.16 21.07 -62.09
C THR A 8 -0.98 20.90 -61.07
N ASP A 9 -2.23 21.00 -61.52
CA ASP A 9 -3.41 20.77 -60.66
C ASP A 9 -3.53 19.32 -60.20
N ASN A 10 -3.24 18.33 -61.06
CA ASN A 10 -3.34 16.92 -60.68
C ASN A 10 -2.27 16.49 -59.65
N LYS A 11 -1.06 17.06 -59.70
CA LYS A 11 0.00 16.83 -58.70
C LYS A 11 -0.28 17.52 -57.36
N VAL A 12 -0.95 18.67 -57.38
CA VAL A 12 -1.37 19.38 -56.16
C VAL A 12 -2.52 18.64 -55.45
N ASN A 13 -3.45 18.07 -56.22
CA ASN A 13 -4.58 17.31 -55.67
C ASN A 13 -4.16 15.95 -55.07
N THR A 14 -3.22 15.24 -55.70
CA THR A 14 -2.70 13.96 -55.15
C THR A 14 -1.80 14.14 -53.93
N LYS A 15 -1.00 15.22 -53.84
CA LYS A 15 -0.20 15.51 -52.63
C LYS A 15 -1.08 15.94 -51.44
N SER A 16 -2.13 16.72 -51.68
CA SER A 16 -3.02 17.20 -50.61
C SER A 16 -3.88 16.07 -50.02
N GLN A 17 -4.28 15.07 -50.81
CA GLN A 17 -5.01 13.91 -50.30
C GLN A 17 -4.13 12.91 -49.53
N ASN A 18 -2.84 12.78 -49.85
CA ASN A 18 -1.95 11.85 -49.16
C ASN A 18 -1.41 12.40 -47.83
N GLN A 19 -1.17 13.72 -47.72
CA GLN A 19 -0.71 14.33 -46.47
C GLN A 19 -1.76 14.28 -45.34
N ASN A 20 -3.05 14.33 -45.67
CA ASN A 20 -4.13 14.22 -44.67
C ASN A 20 -4.34 12.77 -44.15
N LYS A 21 -4.06 11.76 -44.98
CA LYS A 21 -4.20 10.35 -44.58
C LYS A 21 -3.09 9.92 -43.62
N GLU A 22 -1.85 10.35 -43.84
CA GLU A 22 -0.74 10.01 -42.93
C GLU A 22 -0.88 10.68 -41.55
N GLY A 23 -1.44 11.90 -41.50
CA GLY A 23 -1.74 12.59 -40.23
C GLY A 23 -2.90 11.96 -39.45
N PHE A 24 -3.97 11.50 -40.11
CA PHE A 24 -5.12 10.89 -39.46
C PHE A 24 -4.81 9.48 -38.93
N PHE A 25 -4.22 8.60 -39.74
CA PHE A 25 -3.86 7.24 -39.31
C PHE A 25 -2.69 7.23 -38.33
N GLY A 26 -1.74 8.17 -38.44
CA GLY A 26 -0.67 8.36 -37.45
C GLY A 26 -1.23 8.75 -36.09
N ARG A 27 -2.14 9.74 -36.03
CA ARG A 27 -2.82 10.14 -34.79
C ARG A 27 -3.73 9.04 -34.23
N LEU A 28 -4.47 8.33 -35.08
CA LEU A 28 -5.34 7.23 -34.67
C LEU A 28 -4.55 6.02 -34.12
N LYS A 29 -3.39 5.69 -34.72
CA LYS A 29 -2.51 4.60 -34.26
C LYS A 29 -1.83 4.92 -32.93
N THR A 30 -1.47 6.18 -32.69
CA THR A 30 -0.94 6.63 -31.39
C THR A 30 -2.05 6.59 -30.34
N SER A 31 -3.26 7.09 -30.65
CA SER A 31 -4.40 7.04 -29.73
C SER A 31 -4.85 5.63 -29.36
N ILE A 32 -4.84 4.65 -30.28
CA ILE A 32 -5.21 3.26 -29.96
C ILE A 32 -4.17 2.62 -29.02
N LYS A 33 -2.87 2.85 -29.27
CA LYS A 33 -1.80 2.32 -28.42
C LYS A 33 -1.84 2.93 -27.02
N ASP A 34 -2.03 4.24 -26.93
CA ASP A 34 -2.09 4.95 -25.66
C ASP A 34 -3.33 4.51 -24.86
N ASN A 35 -4.48 4.39 -25.51
CA ASN A 35 -5.70 3.89 -24.88
C ASN A 35 -5.60 2.41 -24.47
N PHE A 36 -4.91 1.57 -25.24
CA PHE A 36 -4.66 0.18 -24.86
C PHE A 36 -3.76 0.06 -23.63
N ILE A 37 -2.68 0.86 -23.55
CA ILE A 37 -1.79 0.90 -22.39
C ILE A 37 -2.55 1.40 -21.16
N VAL A 38 -3.34 2.47 -21.29
CA VAL A 38 -4.18 3.00 -20.21
C VAL A 38 -5.20 1.94 -19.77
N GLY A 39 -5.86 1.26 -20.71
CA GLY A 39 -6.79 0.16 -20.41
C GLY A 39 -6.13 -1.02 -19.71
N LEU A 40 -4.89 -1.37 -20.09
CA LEU A 40 -4.13 -2.43 -19.45
C LEU A 40 -3.70 -2.05 -18.01
N ILE A 41 -3.24 -0.82 -17.81
CA ILE A 41 -2.89 -0.31 -16.47
C ILE A 41 -4.12 -0.27 -15.57
N PHE A 42 -5.25 0.23 -16.09
CA PHE A 42 -6.49 0.34 -15.33
C PHE A 42 -7.12 -1.02 -15.00
N SER A 43 -7.03 -1.99 -15.92
CA SER A 43 -7.50 -3.35 -15.69
C SER A 43 -6.56 -4.19 -14.82
N GLY A 44 -5.29 -3.79 -14.69
CA GLY A 44 -4.27 -4.50 -13.92
C GLY A 44 -4.69 -4.88 -12.50
N PRO A 45 -5.18 -3.96 -11.65
CA PRO A 45 -5.65 -4.28 -10.29
C PRO A 45 -6.81 -5.29 -10.28
N ILE A 46 -7.76 -5.15 -11.20
CA ILE A 46 -8.95 -6.02 -11.28
C ILE A 46 -8.53 -7.43 -11.73
N LEU A 47 -7.80 -7.52 -12.84
CA LEU A 47 -7.33 -8.79 -13.39
C LEU A 47 -6.34 -9.47 -12.42
N GLY A 48 -5.48 -8.70 -11.77
CA GLY A 48 -4.56 -9.21 -10.75
C GLY A 48 -5.30 -9.80 -9.56
N THR A 49 -6.34 -9.13 -9.06
CA THR A 49 -7.17 -9.65 -7.96
C THR A 49 -7.87 -10.94 -8.36
N LEU A 50 -8.50 -10.97 -9.54
CA LEU A 50 -9.15 -12.18 -10.08
C LEU A 50 -8.15 -13.31 -10.31
N TYR A 51 -6.95 -12.99 -10.80
CA TYR A 51 -5.88 -13.96 -11.03
C TYR A 51 -5.38 -14.57 -9.71
N ILE A 52 -5.18 -13.75 -8.67
CA ILE A 52 -4.80 -14.24 -7.34
C ILE A 52 -5.88 -15.16 -6.77
N LEU A 53 -7.16 -14.78 -6.86
CA LEU A 53 -8.26 -15.63 -6.40
C LEU A 53 -8.31 -16.96 -7.17
N PHE A 54 -8.19 -16.91 -8.50
CA PHE A 54 -8.13 -18.10 -9.34
C PHE A 54 -6.93 -18.99 -8.98
N LEU A 55 -5.77 -18.40 -8.74
CA LEU A 55 -4.56 -19.10 -8.33
C LEU A 55 -4.75 -19.83 -6.99
N LEU A 56 -5.32 -19.14 -5.99
CA LEU A 56 -5.64 -19.74 -4.69
C LEU A 56 -6.64 -20.89 -4.84
N PHE A 57 -7.76 -20.68 -5.53
CA PHE A 57 -8.78 -21.73 -5.69
C PHE A 57 -8.22 -22.94 -6.43
N SER A 58 -7.48 -22.71 -7.52
CA SER A 58 -6.84 -23.78 -8.29
C SER A 58 -5.80 -24.55 -7.48
N PHE A 59 -5.06 -23.87 -6.59
CA PHE A 59 -4.10 -24.52 -5.70
C PHE A 59 -4.80 -25.48 -4.73
N PHE A 60 -5.87 -25.04 -4.08
CA PHE A 60 -6.66 -25.87 -3.16
C PHE A 60 -7.40 -26.99 -3.90
N ASP A 61 -8.00 -26.71 -5.06
CA ASP A 61 -8.64 -27.72 -5.91
C ASP A 61 -7.66 -28.81 -6.34
N ARG A 62 -6.40 -28.49 -6.63
CA ARG A 62 -5.40 -29.50 -7.01
C ARG A 62 -4.97 -30.39 -5.84
N ILE A 63 -4.75 -29.79 -4.66
CA ILE A 63 -4.31 -30.53 -3.47
C ILE A 63 -5.44 -31.41 -2.93
N PHE A 64 -6.64 -30.85 -2.80
CA PHE A 64 -7.76 -31.50 -2.13
C PHE A 64 -8.75 -32.15 -3.10
N GLY A 65 -8.78 -31.75 -4.37
CA GLY A 65 -9.63 -32.37 -5.39
C GLY A 65 -9.40 -33.87 -5.54
N GLN A 66 -8.14 -34.33 -5.43
CA GLN A 66 -7.83 -35.77 -5.44
C GLN A 66 -8.42 -36.50 -4.23
N ILE A 67 -8.47 -35.84 -3.07
CA ILE A 67 -9.06 -36.39 -1.85
C ILE A 67 -10.57 -36.46 -1.99
N TYR A 68 -11.21 -35.40 -2.50
CA TYR A 68 -12.64 -35.39 -2.78
C TYR A 68 -13.04 -36.46 -3.79
N TYR A 69 -12.31 -36.59 -4.89
CA TYR A 69 -12.58 -37.62 -5.89
C TYR A 69 -12.46 -39.04 -5.31
N LYS A 70 -11.47 -39.30 -4.45
CA LYS A 70 -11.29 -40.61 -3.79
C LYS A 70 -12.39 -40.93 -2.78
N ILE A 71 -12.92 -39.94 -2.05
CA ILE A 71 -13.92 -40.15 -1.00
C ILE A 71 -15.34 -40.17 -1.57
N LEU A 72 -15.64 -39.26 -2.49
CA LEU A 72 -17.00 -39.03 -3.01
C LEU A 72 -17.23 -39.67 -4.38
N GLY A 73 -16.18 -40.02 -5.12
CA GLY A 73 -16.26 -40.64 -6.45
C GLY A 73 -16.55 -39.67 -7.61
N PHE A 74 -16.75 -38.38 -7.34
CA PHE A 74 -16.98 -37.34 -8.35
C PHE A 74 -16.28 -36.03 -7.98
N ASN A 75 -15.97 -35.22 -8.99
CA ASN A 75 -15.39 -33.90 -8.79
C ASN A 75 -16.49 -32.88 -8.49
N ILE A 76 -16.33 -32.14 -7.39
CA ILE A 76 -17.21 -31.01 -7.06
C ILE A 76 -16.55 -29.73 -7.59
N PRO A 77 -17.09 -29.08 -8.64
CA PRO A 77 -16.56 -27.81 -9.12
C PRO A 77 -16.73 -26.74 -8.04
N GLY A 78 -15.65 -26.02 -7.73
CA GLY A 78 -15.64 -25.00 -6.67
C GLY A 78 -15.42 -25.53 -5.25
N ALA A 79 -15.11 -26.83 -5.08
CA ALA A 79 -14.78 -27.42 -3.78
C ALA A 79 -13.66 -26.66 -3.07
N GLY A 80 -12.65 -26.21 -3.81
CA GLY A 80 -11.49 -25.48 -3.30
C GLY A 80 -11.83 -24.20 -2.56
N LEU A 81 -12.96 -23.54 -2.86
CA LEU A 81 -13.43 -22.39 -2.09
C LEU A 81 -13.86 -22.79 -0.67
N ILE A 82 -14.65 -23.86 -0.57
CA ILE A 82 -15.10 -24.40 0.72
C ILE A 82 -13.90 -24.92 1.50
N THR A 83 -12.98 -25.63 0.83
CA THR A 83 -11.75 -26.12 1.45
C THR A 83 -10.89 -24.99 1.96
N LEU A 84 -10.70 -23.92 1.18
CA LEU A 84 -9.94 -22.73 1.59
C LEU A 84 -10.57 -22.10 2.83
N PHE A 85 -11.90 -21.94 2.83
CA PHE A 85 -12.61 -21.38 3.99
C PHE A 85 -12.40 -22.23 5.25
N VAL A 86 -12.63 -23.54 5.16
CA VAL A 86 -12.41 -24.47 6.27
C VAL A 86 -10.95 -24.45 6.72
N PHE A 87 -10.01 -24.43 5.78
CA PHE A 87 -8.58 -24.35 6.07
C PHE A 87 -8.20 -23.08 6.81
N ILE A 88 -8.72 -21.91 6.42
CA ILE A 88 -8.51 -20.63 7.12
C ILE A 88 -9.06 -20.70 8.56
N VAL A 89 -10.26 -21.27 8.74
CA VAL A 89 -10.85 -21.46 10.08
C VAL A 89 -9.97 -22.36 10.95
N LEU A 90 -9.52 -23.51 10.40
CA LEU A 90 -8.62 -24.43 11.09
C LEU A 90 -7.28 -23.80 11.43
N LEU A 91 -6.70 -23.01 10.51
CA LEU A 91 -5.49 -22.22 10.79
C LEU A 91 -5.72 -21.23 11.93
N GLY A 92 -6.88 -20.58 11.99
CA GLY A 92 -7.24 -19.68 13.09
C GLY A 92 -7.37 -20.40 14.44
N VAL A 93 -7.94 -21.61 14.45
CA VAL A 93 -7.99 -22.47 15.64
C VAL A 93 -6.58 -22.90 16.05
N PHE A 94 -5.77 -23.35 15.09
CA PHE A 94 -4.40 -23.74 15.30
C PHE A 94 -3.57 -22.58 15.90
N ALA A 95 -3.74 -21.36 15.38
CA ALA A 95 -3.05 -20.16 15.86
C ALA A 95 -3.30 -19.83 17.34
N ARG A 96 -4.40 -20.31 17.94
CA ARG A 96 -4.71 -20.16 19.37
C ARG A 96 -4.10 -21.26 20.24
N THR A 97 -3.49 -22.28 19.65
CA THR A 97 -2.88 -23.41 20.37
C THR A 97 -1.46 -23.07 20.82
N TYR A 98 -1.01 -23.63 21.94
CA TYR A 98 0.34 -23.41 22.49
C TYR A 98 1.47 -23.68 21.47
N PHE A 99 1.31 -24.69 20.60
CA PHE A 99 2.31 -25.06 19.60
C PHE A 99 2.42 -24.09 18.43
N ALA A 100 1.44 -23.20 18.21
CA ALA A 100 1.43 -22.29 17.07
C ALA A 100 2.71 -21.45 16.98
N ASN A 101 3.14 -20.90 18.11
CA ASN A 101 4.34 -20.06 18.19
C ASN A 101 5.62 -20.81 17.80
N PHE A 102 5.71 -22.10 18.13
CA PHE A 102 6.86 -22.93 17.75
C PHE A 102 6.91 -23.14 16.25
N PHE A 103 5.80 -23.56 15.63
CA PHE A 103 5.73 -23.79 14.18
C PHE A 103 5.90 -22.51 13.38
N LEU A 104 5.22 -21.43 13.80
CA LEU A 104 5.36 -20.11 13.17
C LEU A 104 6.81 -19.62 13.23
N GLY A 105 7.46 -19.72 14.40
CA GLY A 105 8.86 -19.31 14.56
C GLY A 105 9.85 -20.17 13.76
N ALA A 106 9.54 -21.45 13.52
CA ALA A 106 10.34 -22.31 12.63
C ALA A 106 10.17 -21.91 11.17
N PHE A 107 8.93 -21.69 10.73
CA PHE A 107 8.61 -21.23 9.38
C PHE A 107 9.26 -19.87 9.07
N GLU A 108 9.15 -18.91 9.99
CA GLU A 108 9.77 -17.59 9.85
C GLU A 108 11.29 -17.68 9.64
N ARG A 109 11.96 -18.59 10.36
CA ARG A 109 13.41 -18.80 10.20
C ARG A 109 13.78 -19.34 8.83
N VAL A 110 12.93 -20.17 8.22
CA VAL A 110 13.14 -20.68 6.86
C VAL A 110 12.92 -19.55 5.84
N VAL A 111 11.80 -18.83 5.95
CA VAL A 111 11.47 -17.73 5.02
C VAL A 111 12.53 -16.63 5.04
N LYS A 112 13.06 -16.28 6.21
CA LYS A 112 14.11 -15.25 6.35
C LYS A 112 15.42 -15.61 5.65
N LYS A 113 15.68 -16.88 5.32
CA LYS A 113 16.88 -17.32 4.59
C LYS A 113 16.77 -17.12 3.08
N ILE A 114 15.56 -16.92 2.54
CA ILE A 114 15.35 -16.76 1.12
C ILE A 114 15.38 -15.25 0.80
N PRO A 115 16.42 -14.75 0.09
CA PRO A 115 16.46 -13.35 -0.31
C PRO A 115 15.25 -13.00 -1.17
N LEU A 116 14.80 -11.75 -1.12
CA LEU A 116 13.53 -11.24 -1.67
C LEU A 116 12.26 -11.68 -0.91
N VAL A 117 12.05 -12.98 -0.69
CA VAL A 117 10.86 -13.49 0.02
C VAL A 117 10.81 -12.99 1.46
N SER A 118 11.97 -12.91 2.12
CA SER A 118 12.10 -12.38 3.47
C SER A 118 11.57 -10.95 3.61
N SER A 119 11.79 -10.09 2.61
CA SER A 119 11.32 -8.69 2.60
C SER A 119 9.79 -8.60 2.48
N ILE A 120 9.22 -9.36 1.54
CA ILE A 120 7.76 -9.42 1.33
C ILE A 120 7.08 -9.97 2.59
N TYR A 121 7.56 -11.09 3.12
CA TYR A 121 6.99 -11.71 4.32
C TYR A 121 7.09 -10.77 5.53
N SER A 122 8.25 -10.14 5.76
CA SER A 122 8.43 -9.23 6.89
C SER A 122 7.47 -8.04 6.80
N THR A 123 7.26 -7.49 5.60
CA THR A 123 6.29 -6.40 5.39
C THR A 123 4.86 -6.84 5.72
N LEU A 124 4.43 -7.99 5.19
CA LEU A 124 3.09 -8.54 5.47
C LEU A 124 2.91 -8.89 6.95
N LYS A 125 3.94 -9.43 7.58
CA LYS A 125 3.96 -9.78 9.01
C LYS A 125 3.87 -8.54 9.89
N SER A 126 4.62 -7.49 9.56
CA SER A 126 4.56 -6.19 10.25
C SER A 126 3.16 -5.59 10.20
N VAL A 127 2.53 -5.58 9.01
CA VAL A 127 1.14 -5.13 8.85
C VAL A 127 0.20 -5.98 9.71
N SER A 128 0.33 -7.31 9.65
CA SER A 128 -0.51 -8.21 10.44
C SER A 128 -0.35 -8.03 11.96
N ASP A 129 0.88 -7.88 12.45
CA ASP A 129 1.18 -7.71 13.88
C ASP A 129 0.62 -6.40 14.43
N ILE A 130 0.62 -5.34 13.61
CA ILE A 130 -0.03 -4.06 13.87
C ILE A 130 -1.55 -4.23 14.07
N PHE A 131 -2.20 -5.02 13.20
CA PHE A 131 -3.65 -5.22 13.27
C PHE A 131 -4.07 -6.23 14.37
N GLN A 132 -3.27 -7.27 14.61
CA GLN A 132 -3.63 -8.35 15.55
C GLN A 132 -3.41 -7.99 17.00
N LYS A 133 -2.29 -7.30 17.31
CA LYS A 133 -2.07 -6.84 18.66
C LYS A 133 -2.73 -5.47 18.75
N LYS A 134 -3.65 -5.28 19.70
CA LYS A 134 -3.91 -3.94 20.28
C LYS A 134 -2.65 -3.37 20.98
N ARG A 135 -1.45 -3.72 20.53
CA ARG A 135 -0.23 -2.98 20.81
C ARG A 135 -0.53 -1.65 20.17
N SER A 136 -0.85 -0.67 21.01
CA SER A 136 -0.99 0.72 20.63
C SER A 136 0.02 0.96 19.52
N LEU A 137 -0.46 1.36 18.34
CA LEU A 137 0.36 1.76 17.18
C LEU A 137 1.30 2.92 17.51
N GLY A 138 1.42 3.28 18.78
CA GLY A 138 1.58 4.59 19.32
C GLY A 138 0.40 5.49 18.97
N ARG A 139 0.27 6.58 19.73
CA ARG A 139 -0.66 7.65 19.38
C ARG A 139 -0.03 8.49 18.26
N PRO A 140 -0.73 8.74 17.14
CA PRO A 140 -0.24 9.62 16.08
C PRO A 140 0.09 11.02 16.61
N VAL A 141 1.31 11.47 16.35
CA VAL A 141 1.81 12.79 16.75
C VAL A 141 2.63 13.41 15.61
N PHE A 142 2.72 14.72 15.65
CA PHE A 142 3.66 15.50 14.87
C PHE A 142 4.69 16.13 15.81
N VAL A 143 5.94 16.08 15.38
CA VAL A 143 7.04 16.78 16.03
C VAL A 143 7.46 17.92 15.13
N PHE A 144 7.50 19.13 15.65
CA PHE A 144 8.01 20.27 14.89
C PHE A 144 9.55 20.23 14.83
N PHE A 145 10.11 20.28 13.62
CA PHE A 145 11.56 20.30 13.41
C PHE A 145 11.93 21.22 12.24
N GLY A 146 12.75 22.24 12.53
CA GLY A 146 13.15 23.23 11.54
C GLY A 146 11.97 24.08 11.06
N GLN A 147 11.54 23.86 9.81
CA GLN A 147 10.38 24.53 9.22
C GLN A 147 9.21 23.56 8.94
N GLY A 148 9.33 22.29 9.35
CA GLY A 148 8.37 21.24 9.00
C GLY A 148 7.88 20.46 10.21
N TYR A 149 6.95 19.55 9.93
CA TYR A 149 6.41 18.59 10.89
C TYR A 149 6.86 17.18 10.51
N ILE A 150 7.39 16.45 11.49
CA ILE A 150 7.76 15.05 11.33
C ILE A 150 6.60 14.20 11.88
N PRO A 151 5.93 13.42 11.03
CA PRO A 151 4.91 12.48 11.48
C PRO A 151 5.57 11.35 12.26
N ALA A 152 5.04 11.03 13.44
CA ALA A 152 5.62 10.09 14.37
C ALA A 152 4.55 9.43 15.27
N PHE A 153 4.95 8.43 16.05
CA PHE A 153 4.05 7.74 16.97
C PHE A 153 4.57 7.83 18.41
N GLU A 154 3.76 8.31 19.34
CA GLU A 154 4.04 8.24 20.78
C GLU A 154 3.84 6.80 21.26
N ILE A 155 4.92 6.11 21.61
CA ILE A 155 4.88 4.69 22.03
C ILE A 155 4.67 4.51 23.53
N SER A 156 5.14 5.45 24.34
CA SER A 156 4.97 5.46 25.80
C SER A 156 5.26 6.86 26.33
N SER A 157 4.63 7.24 27.43
CA SER A 157 4.92 8.52 28.08
C SER A 157 4.72 8.49 29.59
N ASP A 158 5.43 9.38 30.27
CA ASP A 158 5.15 9.81 31.64
C ASP A 158 4.47 11.19 31.63
N ASP A 159 4.45 11.90 32.75
CA ASP A 159 3.81 13.23 32.87
C ASP A 159 4.55 14.34 32.11
N LYS A 160 5.87 14.22 31.90
CA LYS A 160 6.71 15.29 31.33
C LYS A 160 7.32 14.93 29.99
N ILE A 161 7.62 13.66 29.76
CA ILE A 161 8.38 13.14 28.64
C ILE A 161 7.58 12.04 27.94
N ALA A 162 7.68 12.01 26.62
CA ALA A 162 7.15 10.97 25.78
C ALA A 162 8.28 10.35 24.94
N SER A 163 8.26 9.03 24.86
CA SER A 163 9.03 8.27 23.90
C SER A 163 8.26 8.21 22.60
N VAL A 164 8.90 8.69 21.53
CA VAL A 164 8.31 8.84 20.20
C VAL A 164 9.17 8.10 19.20
N ILE A 165 8.56 7.21 18.43
CA ILE A 165 9.20 6.58 17.29
C ILE A 165 8.94 7.41 16.03
N ILE A 166 10.01 7.76 15.34
CA ILE A 166 9.98 8.31 13.98
C ILE A 166 10.22 7.11 13.06
N PRO A 167 9.17 6.59 12.41
CA PRO A 167 9.27 5.38 11.61
C PRO A 167 10.01 5.62 10.29
N SER A 168 10.70 4.59 9.81
CA SER A 168 11.25 4.53 8.46
C SER A 168 10.17 4.14 7.44
N THR A 169 10.37 4.51 6.18
CA THR A 169 9.52 4.05 5.07
C THR A 169 10.24 3.01 4.21
N PRO A 170 9.53 2.04 3.60
CA PRO A 170 8.10 1.76 3.73
C PRO A 170 7.74 0.99 5.00
N ASN A 171 8.72 0.50 5.77
CA ASN A 171 8.46 -0.33 6.94
C ASN A 171 8.29 0.52 8.22
N PRO A 172 7.05 0.77 8.68
CA PRO A 172 6.76 1.65 9.82
C PRO A 172 7.16 1.07 11.18
N THR A 173 7.47 -0.23 11.21
CA THR A 173 7.84 -0.94 12.46
C THR A 173 9.30 -0.73 12.82
N THR A 174 10.09 -0.20 11.89
CA THR A 174 11.49 0.20 12.09
C THR A 174 11.58 1.72 12.11
N GLY A 175 12.62 2.26 12.74
CA GLY A 175 12.80 3.69 12.87
C GLY A 175 13.72 4.04 14.02
N PHE A 176 13.73 5.32 14.37
CA PHE A 176 14.50 5.85 15.49
C PHE A 176 13.55 6.26 16.60
N VAL A 177 13.95 5.99 17.84
CA VAL A 177 13.19 6.40 19.02
C VAL A 177 13.88 7.61 19.64
N PHE A 178 13.10 8.64 19.91
CA PHE A 178 13.55 9.87 20.56
C PHE A 178 12.68 10.17 21.78
N LEU A 179 13.26 10.88 22.75
CA LEU A 179 12.52 11.42 23.89
C LEU A 179 12.20 12.88 23.62
N PHE A 180 10.93 13.23 23.76
CA PHE A 180 10.46 14.61 23.64
C PHE A 180 9.71 15.03 24.90
N PRO A 181 9.84 16.29 25.35
CA PRO A 181 8.89 16.85 26.30
C PRO A 181 7.48 16.73 25.73
N LYS A 182 6.53 16.24 26.53
CA LYS A 182 5.14 16.03 26.09
C LYS A 182 4.50 17.29 25.50
N LYS A 183 4.84 18.44 26.07
CA LYS A 183 4.40 19.76 25.60
C LYS A 183 4.81 20.09 24.16
N ASN A 184 5.86 19.46 23.64
CA ASN A 184 6.34 19.67 22.27
C ASN A 184 5.69 18.70 21.26
N LEU A 185 4.81 17.80 21.72
CA LEU A 185 4.09 16.87 20.84
C LEU A 185 2.76 17.45 20.41
N ILE A 186 2.51 17.38 19.11
CA ILE A 186 1.26 17.81 18.50
C ILE A 186 0.46 16.56 18.17
N TYR A 187 -0.59 16.27 18.91
CA TYR A 187 -1.39 15.05 18.71
C TYR A 187 -2.26 15.16 17.46
N ALA A 188 -2.12 14.21 16.55
CA ALA A 188 -2.92 14.19 15.33
C ALA A 188 -4.32 13.65 15.62
N ASN A 189 -5.36 14.32 15.11
CA ASN A 189 -6.75 13.92 15.26
C ASN A 189 -7.19 12.94 14.15
N ILE A 190 -6.43 11.87 13.97
CA ILE A 190 -6.67 10.82 12.97
C ILE A 190 -6.35 9.46 13.56
N SER A 191 -6.96 8.40 13.00
CA SER A 191 -6.69 7.05 13.47
C SER A 191 -5.24 6.66 13.15
N ALA A 192 -4.64 5.84 14.00
CA ALA A 192 -3.30 5.32 13.75
C ALA A 192 -3.24 4.50 12.46
N GLU A 193 -4.33 3.83 12.08
CA GLU A 193 -4.47 3.11 10.81
C GLU A 193 -4.44 4.05 9.60
N GLU A 194 -5.08 5.21 9.68
CA GLU A 194 -5.03 6.22 8.63
C GLU A 194 -3.66 6.88 8.55
N PHE A 195 -3.05 7.19 9.70
CA PHE A 195 -1.70 7.72 9.78
C PHE A 195 -0.67 6.75 9.18
N MET A 196 -0.88 5.45 9.39
CA MET A 196 -0.07 4.38 8.83
C MET A 196 -0.04 4.37 7.29
N LYS A 197 -1.14 4.75 6.62
CA LYS A 197 -1.19 4.81 5.14
C LYS A 197 -0.17 5.79 4.57
N PHE A 198 0.14 6.88 5.28
CA PHE A 198 1.19 7.82 4.89
C PHE A 198 2.54 7.12 4.75
N PHE A 199 2.96 6.33 5.75
CA PHE A 199 4.26 5.66 5.72
C PHE A 199 4.34 4.52 4.70
N LEU A 200 3.27 3.71 4.60
CA LEU A 200 3.21 2.59 3.65
C LEU A 200 3.20 3.05 2.18
N SER A 201 2.66 4.25 1.93
CA SER A 201 2.63 4.87 0.61
C SER A 201 3.86 5.73 0.29
N LEU A 202 4.90 5.69 1.14
CA LEU A 202 6.10 6.53 0.99
C LEU A 202 5.78 8.05 0.98
N GLY A 203 4.72 8.46 1.65
CA GLY A 203 4.26 9.86 1.70
C GLY A 203 3.37 10.28 0.54
N MET A 204 3.02 9.38 -0.39
CA MET A 204 2.07 9.69 -1.48
C MET A 204 0.62 9.84 -0.97
N TYR A 205 0.27 9.16 0.12
CA TYR A 205 -1.00 9.36 0.82
C TYR A 205 -0.91 10.62 1.66
N MET A 206 -1.60 11.69 1.26
CA MET A 206 -1.65 12.92 2.05
C MET A 206 -2.51 12.73 3.29
N LEU A 207 -1.94 13.06 4.45
CA LEU A 207 -2.68 13.09 5.71
C LEU A 207 -3.66 14.26 5.69
N LYS A 208 -4.92 13.99 6.00
CA LYS A 208 -5.94 15.01 6.17
C LYS A 208 -5.76 15.66 7.54
N VAL A 209 -4.88 16.64 7.61
CA VAL A 209 -4.63 17.43 8.81
C VAL A 209 -5.01 18.87 8.52
N ASP A 210 -5.76 19.47 9.42
CA ASP A 210 -6.03 20.90 9.38
C ASP A 210 -4.73 21.66 9.72
N LEU A 211 -4.22 22.43 8.76
CA LEU A 211 -2.99 23.21 8.93
C LEU A 211 -3.16 24.31 9.98
N ASP A 212 -4.35 24.91 10.07
CA ASP A 212 -4.66 25.91 11.09
C ASP A 212 -4.72 25.25 12.47
N GLU A 213 -5.18 23.99 12.54
CA GLU A 213 -5.12 23.19 13.77
C GLU A 213 -3.68 22.86 14.17
N LEU A 214 -2.83 22.42 13.23
CA LEU A 214 -1.40 22.18 13.46
C LEU A 214 -0.68 23.43 13.97
N GLU A 215 -0.93 24.59 13.35
CA GLU A 215 -0.31 25.85 13.72
C GLU A 215 -0.80 26.34 15.08
N ARG A 216 -2.12 26.24 15.36
CA ARG A 216 -2.67 26.50 16.70
C ARG A 216 -2.06 25.58 17.76
N MET A 217 -1.89 24.29 17.46
CA MET A 217 -1.26 23.33 18.37
C MET A 217 0.22 23.65 18.61
N ARG A 218 0.95 24.06 17.56
CA ARG A 218 2.35 24.52 17.67
C ARG A 218 2.47 25.77 18.56
N LEU A 219 1.61 26.75 18.37
CA LEU A 219 1.62 27.98 19.17
C LEU A 219 1.38 27.68 20.66
N ARG A 220 0.38 26.84 20.96
CA ARG A 220 0.13 26.36 22.34
C ARG A 220 1.34 25.63 22.95
N ALA A 221 2.01 24.79 22.16
CA ALA A 221 3.23 24.10 22.58
C ALA A 221 4.39 25.09 22.85
N SER A 222 4.49 26.17 22.07
CA SER A 222 5.53 27.19 22.22
C SER A 222 5.30 28.17 23.38
N GLU A 223 4.04 28.54 23.65
CA GLU A 223 3.67 29.44 24.76
C GLU A 223 3.87 28.79 26.14
N GLY A 224 3.68 27.47 26.24
CA GLY A 224 4.02 26.73 27.46
C GLY A 224 5.52 26.77 27.80
N ASN A 225 6.41 27.00 26.83
CA ASN A 225 7.85 27.12 27.06
C ASN A 225 8.28 28.52 27.52
N SER A 226 7.54 29.58 27.19
CA SER A 226 7.91 30.96 27.54
C SER A 226 7.51 31.37 28.97
N LEU A 227 6.51 30.72 29.54
CA LEU A 227 6.10 30.94 30.94
C LEU A 227 7.04 30.25 31.96
N GLU A 228 7.68 29.14 31.60
CA GLU A 228 8.68 28.46 32.47
C GLU A 228 10.04 29.16 32.49
N GLN A 229 10.42 29.93 31.46
CA GLN A 229 11.70 30.64 31.42
C GLN A 229 11.69 31.98 32.19
N LYS A 230 10.53 32.37 32.74
CA LYS A 230 10.34 33.64 33.44
C LYS A 230 10.28 33.50 34.97
N ASN A 231 10.47 32.28 35.48
CA ASN A 231 10.61 31.94 36.91
C ASN A 231 11.95 31.25 37.13
#